data_AF-A0A5B9QJN1-F1
#
_entry.id   AF-A0A5B9QJN1-F1
#
_cell.length_a   1.000
_cell.length_b   1.000
_cell.length_c   1.000
_cell.angle_alpha   90.00
_cell.angle_beta   90.00
_cell.angle_gamma   90.00
#
_symmetry.space_group_name_H-M   'P 1'
#
loop_
_entity.id
_entity.type
_entity.pdbx_description
1 polymer ?
#
loop_
_entity_poly.entity_id
_entity_poly.type
_entity_poly.pdbx_seq_one_letter_code
_entity_poly.pdbx_strand_id
1 'polypeptide(L)' 'MPTHLKIYRGPVENDSPVVTKNETGEDCVTVSFGEVLPLIVDAVTSERTWLSDFDNDDITISRDLYEVLSAYQYFRRPGA' A
#
# COMPACT_ATOMS: atom_id res chain seq x y z
N MET A 1 4.26 -8.81 38.14
CA MET A 1 4.30 -7.41 37.66
C MET A 1 3.43 -7.33 36.41
N PRO A 2 2.25 -6.70 36.42
CA PRO A 2 1.42 -6.62 35.22
C PRO A 2 1.97 -5.53 34.28
N THR A 3 2.36 -5.93 33.08
CA THR A 3 2.81 -5.06 32.00
C THR A 3 1.61 -4.31 31.43
N HIS A 4 1.54 -3.00 31.68
CA HIS A 4 0.51 -2.15 31.10
C HIS A 4 0.94 -1.75 29.70
N LEU A 5 0.29 -2.33 28.70
CA LEU A 5 0.46 -1.91 27.30
C LEU A 5 -0.23 -0.56 27.13
N LYS A 6 0.55 0.50 26.87
CA LYS A 6 -0.01 1.80 26.48
C LYS A 6 -0.41 1.75 25.01
N ILE A 7 -1.72 1.66 24.74
CA ILE A 7 -2.26 1.80 23.40
C ILE A 7 -2.09 3.27 22.98
N TYR A 8 -1.19 3.53 22.05
CA TYR A 8 -1.05 4.84 21.41
C TYR A 8 -2.20 5.02 20.43
N ARG A 9 -3.18 5.86 20.79
CA ARG A 9 -4.09 6.43 19.81
C ARG A 9 -3.41 7.67 19.24
N GLY A 10 -2.97 7.57 17.99
CA GLY A 10 -2.45 8.72 17.24
C GLY A 10 -3.48 9.84 17.13
N PRO A 11 -3.09 11.01 16.61
CA PRO A 11 -3.99 12.14 16.46
C PRO A 11 -5.25 11.69 15.71
N VAL A 12 -6.43 12.01 16.24
CA VAL A 12 -7.71 11.81 15.55
C VAL A 12 -7.81 12.87 14.46
N GLU A 13 -7.06 12.64 13.39
CA GLU A 13 -7.30 13.27 12.10
C GLU A 13 -8.61 12.63 11.61
N ASN A 14 -9.62 13.45 11.31
CA ASN A 14 -10.94 13.00 10.88
C ASN A 14 -10.94 12.31 9.49
N ASP A 15 -9.78 11.83 9.05
CA ASP A 15 -9.49 11.19 7.77
C ASP A 15 -8.86 9.80 7.98
N SER A 16 -9.17 9.14 9.11
CA SER A 16 -8.79 7.73 9.27
C SER A 16 -9.41 6.94 8.12
N PRO A 17 -8.60 6.24 7.30
CA PRO A 17 -9.11 5.55 6.14
C PRO A 17 -10.14 4.53 6.60
N VAL A 18 -11.30 4.53 5.92
CA VAL A 18 -12.44 3.71 6.31
C VAL A 18 -12.01 2.24 6.28
N VAL A 19 -11.94 1.63 7.46
CA VAL A 19 -11.67 0.20 7.59
C VAL A 19 -12.83 -0.56 6.95
N THR A 20 -12.53 -1.28 5.88
CA THR A 20 -13.46 -2.06 5.09
C THR A 20 -12.98 -3.49 5.10
N LYS A 21 -13.89 -4.45 5.21
CA LYS A 21 -13.51 -5.86 5.06
C LYS A 21 -13.40 -6.21 3.59
N ASN A 22 -12.32 -6.86 3.19
CA ASN A 22 -12.27 -7.49 1.86
C ASN A 22 -13.18 -8.73 1.82
N GLU A 23 -13.25 -9.36 0.65
CA GLU A 23 -14.07 -10.56 0.40
C GLU A 23 -13.69 -11.77 1.27
N THR A 24 -12.45 -11.81 1.78
CA THR A 24 -11.94 -12.83 2.71
C THR A 24 -12.15 -12.45 4.20
N GLY A 25 -12.69 -11.27 4.49
CA GLY A 25 -13.05 -10.82 5.84
C GLY A 25 -11.92 -10.14 6.62
N GLU A 26 -10.80 -9.85 5.96
CA GLU A 26 -9.61 -9.17 6.51
C GLU A 26 -9.85 -7.66 6.58
N ASP A 27 -9.27 -7.02 7.59
CA ASP A 27 -9.36 -5.57 7.77
C ASP A 27 -8.50 -4.87 6.72
N CYS A 28 -9.13 -4.15 5.79
CA CYS A 28 -8.48 -3.35 4.76
C CYS A 28 -8.77 -1.86 4.96
N VAL A 29 -7.90 -1.00 4.45
CA VAL A 29 -8.08 0.46 4.49
C VAL A 29 -8.04 1.01 3.07
N THR A 30 -8.97 1.89 2.74
CA THR A 30 -8.94 2.60 1.44
C THR A 30 -8.17 3.90 1.60
N VAL A 31 -7.05 4.01 0.88
CA VAL A 31 -6.19 5.20 0.87
C VAL A 31 -6.00 5.71 -0.55
N SER A 32 -5.70 7.00 -0.71
CA SER A 32 -5.45 7.55 -2.04
C SER A 32 -4.09 7.08 -2.59
N PHE A 33 -3.99 6.93 -3.91
CA PHE A 33 -2.72 6.53 -4.55
C PHE A 33 -1.58 7.50 -4.24
N GLY A 34 -1.88 8.81 -4.15
CA GLY A 34 -0.90 9.84 -3.79
C GLY A 34 -0.39 9.74 -2.35
N GLU A 35 -1.15 9.11 -1.46
CA GLU A 35 -0.76 8.87 -0.07
C GLU A 35 0.14 7.63 0.07
N VAL A 36 -0.23 6.55 -0.63
CA VAL A 36 0.47 5.26 -0.49
C VAL A 36 1.75 5.20 -1.32
N LEU A 37 1.78 5.81 -2.50
CA LEU A 37 2.91 5.72 -3.42
C LEU A 37 4.23 6.23 -2.80
N PRO A 38 4.29 7.39 -2.10
CA PRO A 38 5.51 7.84 -1.45
C PRO A 38 6.04 6.87 -0.39
N LEU A 39 5.15 6.19 0.35
CA LEU A 39 5.53 5.21 1.37
C LEU A 39 6.17 3.97 0.75
N ILE A 40 5.60 3.47 -0.36
CA ILE A 40 6.17 2.35 -1.10
C ILE A 40 7.53 2.74 -1.71
N VAL A 41 7.64 3.94 -2.29
CA VAL A 41 8.90 4.44 -2.86
C VAL A 41 9.98 4.55 -1.79
N ASP A 42 9.66 5.06 -0.60
CA ASP A 42 10.57 5.10 0.54
C ASP A 42 11.00 3.69 0.97
N ALA A 43 10.05 2.76 1.07
CA ALA A 43 10.33 1.38 1.46
C ALA A 43 11.29 0.68 0.48
N VAL A 44 11.09 0.87 -0.83
CA VAL A 44 11.97 0.33 -1.87
C VAL A 44 13.36 0.99 -1.80
N THR A 45 13.41 2.32 -1.69
CA THR A 45 14.67 3.08 -1.64
C THR A 45 15.49 2.76 -0.39
N SER A 46 14.81 2.46 0.71
CA SER A 46 15.40 2.11 2.01
C SER A 46 15.60 0.60 2.19
N GLU A 47 15.43 -0.21 1.14
CA GLU A 47 15.58 -1.68 1.15
C GLU A 47 14.82 -2.37 2.30
N ARG A 48 13.59 -1.90 2.57
CA ARG A 48 12.77 -2.45 3.65
C ARG A 48 12.29 -3.86 3.30
N THR A 49 12.55 -4.82 4.17
CA THR A 49 12.23 -6.24 3.93
C THR A 49 10.75 -6.57 4.02
N TRP A 50 9.95 -5.76 4.72
CA TRP A 50 8.52 -6.01 4.91
C TRP A 50 7.72 -5.94 3.59
N LEU A 51 8.24 -5.27 2.57
CA LEU A 51 7.55 -5.18 1.28
C LEU A 51 7.50 -6.54 0.56
N SER A 52 8.50 -7.40 0.78
CA SER A 52 8.54 -8.75 0.20
C SER A 52 7.45 -9.67 0.74
N ASP A 53 6.88 -9.36 1.91
CA ASP A 53 5.77 -10.14 2.47
C ASP A 53 4.49 -10.02 1.61
N PHE A 54 4.41 -9.01 0.73
CA PHE A 54 3.26 -8.70 -0.13
C PHE A 54 3.49 -9.04 -1.61
N ASP A 55 4.58 -9.76 -1.96
CA ASP A 55 4.95 -10.03 -3.36
C ASP A 55 3.91 -10.88 -4.13
N ASN A 56 3.13 -11.68 -3.39
CA ASN A 56 2.07 -12.53 -3.95
C ASN A 56 0.67 -11.94 -3.80
N ASP A 57 0.55 -10.73 -3.25
CA ASP A 57 -0.75 -10.10 -3.01
C ASP A 57 -1.27 -9.42 -4.28
N ASP A 58 -2.51 -9.69 -4.63
CA ASP A 58 -3.19 -9.02 -5.73
C ASP A 58 -3.64 -7.62 -5.29
N ILE A 59 -3.29 -6.61 -6.09
CA ILE A 59 -3.81 -5.25 -5.93
C ILE A 59 -4.83 -4.92 -7.02
N THR A 60 -5.93 -4.30 -6.63
CA THR A 60 -6.93 -3.78 -7.58
C THR A 60 -6.66 -2.31 -7.85
N ILE A 61 -6.35 -1.98 -9.10
CA ILE A 61 -6.19 -0.60 -9.57
C ILE A 61 -7.20 -0.29 -10.68
N SER A 62 -7.43 1.00 -10.95
CA SER A 62 -8.27 1.39 -12.07
C SER A 62 -7.64 0.94 -13.38
N ARG A 63 -8.50 0.58 -14.36
CA ARG A 63 -8.04 0.17 -15.69
C ARG A 63 -7.15 1.23 -16.34
N ASP A 64 -7.51 2.50 -16.23
CA ASP A 64 -6.75 3.61 -16.81
C ASP A 64 -5.30 3.66 -16.26
N LEU A 65 -5.13 3.51 -14.94
CA LEU A 65 -3.82 3.48 -14.31
C LEU A 65 -3.00 2.26 -14.76
N TYR A 66 -3.62 1.09 -14.88
CA TYR A 66 -2.96 -0.11 -15.36
C TYR A 66 -2.41 0.08 -16.78
N GLU A 67 -3.20 0.63 -17.70
CA GLU A 67 -2.79 0.88 -19.08
C GLU A 67 -1.59 1.84 -19.14
N VAL A 68 -1.60 2.92 -18.34
CA VAL A 68 -0.49 3.87 -18.26
C VAL A 68 0.79 3.21 -17.74
N LEU A 69 0.70 2.40 -16.67
CA LEU A 69 1.85 1.70 -16.10
C LEU A 69 2.42 0.65 -17.07
N SER A 70 1.55 -0.09 -17.76
CA SER A 70 1.93 -1.08 -18.77
C SER A 70 2.67 -0.42 -19.95
N ALA A 71 2.14 0.70 -20.46
CA ALA A 71 2.80 1.49 -21.49
C ALA A 71 4.17 2.01 -21.00
N TYR A 72 4.23 2.56 -19.78
CA TYR A 72 5.48 3.03 -19.18
C TYR A 72 6.54 1.92 -19.07
N GLN A 73 6.16 0.71 -18.64
CA GLN A 73 7.04 -0.44 -18.57
C GLN A 73 7.59 -0.82 -19.94
N TYR A 74 6.73 -0.84 -20.97
CA TYR A 74 7.11 -1.13 -22.35
C TYR A 74 8.18 -0.15 -22.85
N PHE A 75 7.98 1.16 -22.61
CA PHE A 75 8.97 2.18 -23.00
C PHE A 75 10.27 2.11 -22.21
N ARG A 76 10.23 1.65 -20.95
CA ARG A 76 11.41 1.51 -20.10
C ARG A 76 12.26 0.28 -20.44
N ARG A 77 11.71 -0.70 -21.18
CA ARG A 77 12.43 -1.87 -21.68
C ARG A 77 12.48 -1.89 -23.22
N PRO A 78 13.21 -0.96 -23.89
CA PRO A 78 13.42 -1.07 -25.32
C PRO A 78 14.49 -2.14 -25.57
N GLY A 79 14.07 -3.39 -25.78
CA GLY A 79 14.98 -4.48 -26.14
C GLY A 79 14.50 -5.85 -25.68
N ALA A 80 13.59 -6.43 -26.45
CA ALA A 80 13.47 -7.87 -26.63
C ALA A 80 13.49 -8.14 -28.14
#